data_AF-A0A948JM09-F1
#
_entry.id   AF-A0A948JM09-F1
#
_cell.length_a   1.000
_cell.length_b   1.000
_cell.length_c   1.000
_cell.angle_alpha   90.00
_cell.angle_beta   90.00
_cell.angle_gamma   90.00
#
_symmetry.space_group_name_H-M   'P 1'
#
loop_
_entity.id
_entity.type
_entity.pdbx_description
1 polymer ?
#
loop_
_entity_poly.entity_id
_entity_poly.type
_entity_poly.pdbx_seq_one_letter_code
_entity_poly.pdbx_strand_id
1 'polypeptide(L)'
;MQTTLLTYLKSYTEPWLLFISEDPLMRMWQGSLLLIGILAVFLVFYTTRDVILRTHSFLYMLFSILLVALLPGVGFLLYILIRPARTIKERELEKMVRDILRDHEKQAKAKKQQKKTVKV
;
A
#
# COMPACT_ATOMS: atom_id res chain seq x y z
N MET A 1 -2.76 29.41 -41.50
CA MET A 1 -1.81 28.91 -40.48
C MET A 1 -2.48 28.19 -39.31
N GLN A 2 -3.77 28.40 -39.01
CA GLN A 2 -4.49 27.62 -37.97
C GLN A 2 -4.88 26.19 -38.41
N THR A 3 -5.10 25.97 -39.72
CA THR A 3 -5.49 24.66 -40.25
C THR A 3 -4.39 23.60 -40.16
N THR A 4 -3.11 24.00 -40.27
CA THR A 4 -1.98 23.06 -40.21
C THR A 4 -1.83 22.41 -38.84
N LEU A 5 -1.99 23.18 -37.75
CA LEU A 5 -1.92 22.66 -36.38
C LEU A 5 -3.01 21.62 -36.10
N LEU A 6 -4.24 21.87 -36.57
CA LEU A 6 -5.34 20.91 -36.45
C LEU A 6 -5.07 19.63 -37.25
N THR A 7 -4.46 19.73 -38.43
CA THR A 7 -4.08 18.55 -39.23
C THR A 7 -3.00 17.72 -38.55
N TYR A 8 -1.99 18.35 -37.93
CA TYR A 8 -0.97 17.64 -37.15
C TYR A 8 -1.57 16.97 -35.92
N LEU A 9 -2.47 17.66 -35.20
CA LEU A 9 -3.15 17.10 -34.04
C LEU A 9 -4.05 15.92 -34.43
N LYS A 10 -4.79 16.03 -35.54
CA LYS A 10 -5.62 14.95 -36.07
C LYS A 10 -4.76 13.75 -36.47
N SER A 11 -3.68 13.96 -37.23
CA SER A 11 -2.74 12.90 -37.61
C SER A 11 -2.12 12.19 -36.41
N TYR A 12 -1.79 12.94 -35.35
CA TYR A 12 -1.28 12.36 -34.12
C TYR A 12 -2.33 11.57 -33.32
N THR A 13 -3.60 12.02 -33.33
CA THR A 13 -4.68 11.41 -32.54
C THR A 13 -5.43 10.30 -33.27
N GLU A 14 -5.43 10.27 -34.60
CA GLU A 14 -6.09 9.23 -35.40
C GLU A 14 -5.71 7.80 -35.00
N PRO A 15 -4.41 7.45 -34.81
CA PRO A 15 -4.04 6.10 -34.36
C PRO A 15 -4.64 5.73 -33.01
N TRP A 16 -4.83 6.70 -32.11
CA TRP A 16 -5.42 6.50 -30.79
C TRP A 16 -6.95 6.39 -30.87
N LEU A 17 -7.57 7.11 -31.81
CA LEU A 17 -9.01 7.08 -32.06
C LEU A 17 -9.44 5.77 -32.74
N LEU A 18 -8.56 5.11 -33.50
CA LEU A 18 -8.81 3.78 -34.07
C LEU A 18 -9.07 2.70 -33.01
N PHE A 19 -8.60 2.91 -31.78
CA PHE A 19 -8.89 1.99 -30.67
C PHE A 19 -10.33 2.13 -30.16
N ILE A 20 -11.04 3.21 -30.48
CA ILE A 20 -12.43 3.44 -30.07
C ILE A 20 -13.36 2.81 -31.12
N SER A 21 -14.12 1.79 -30.74
CA SER A 21 -15.08 1.15 -31.65
C SER A 21 -16.17 2.12 -32.10
N GLU A 22 -16.59 1.99 -33.37
CA GLU A 22 -17.71 2.73 -33.94
C GLU A 22 -19.05 2.27 -33.35
N ASP A 23 -19.18 0.97 -33.04
CA ASP A 23 -20.35 0.39 -32.41
C ASP A 23 -20.55 0.88 -30.95
N PRO A 24 -21.75 1.39 -30.59
CA PRO A 24 -22.03 1.90 -29.24
C PRO A 24 -21.79 0.87 -28.13
N LEU A 25 -22.18 -0.39 -28.37
CA LEU A 25 -22.03 -1.48 -27.39
C LEU A 25 -20.56 -1.85 -27.18
N MET A 26 -19.77 -1.91 -28.26
CA MET A 26 -18.34 -2.21 -28.15
C MET A 26 -17.57 -1.09 -27.47
N ARG A 27 -17.95 0.16 -27.72
CA ARG A 27 -17.39 1.32 -27.01
C ARG A 27 -17.64 1.27 -25.50
N MET A 28 -18.85 0.84 -25.08
CA MET A 28 -19.16 0.65 -23.67
C MET A 28 -18.29 -0.44 -23.03
N TRP A 29 -18.09 -1.57 -23.72
CA TRP A 29 -17.21 -2.64 -23.24
C TRP A 29 -15.75 -2.21 -23.14
N GLN A 30 -15.24 -1.51 -24.16
CA GLN A 30 -13.89 -0.95 -24.14
C GLN A 30 -13.70 0.01 -22.97
N GLY A 31 -14.63 0.94 -22.75
CA GLY A 31 -14.58 1.86 -21.62
C GLY A 31 -14.63 1.14 -20.27
N SER A 32 -15.48 0.11 -20.14
CA SER A 32 -15.58 -0.70 -18.92
C SER A 32 -14.30 -1.46 -18.64
N LEU A 33 -13.70 -2.11 -19.64
CA LEU A 33 -12.43 -2.82 -19.50
C LEU A 33 -11.29 -1.87 -19.14
N LEU A 34 -11.26 -0.67 -19.73
CA LEU A 34 -10.27 0.35 -19.43
C LEU A 34 -10.42 0.83 -17.98
N LEU A 35 -11.66 1.07 -17.52
CA LEU A 35 -11.94 1.45 -16.14
C LEU A 35 -11.52 0.34 -15.15
N ILE A 36 -11.86 -0.92 -15.45
CA ILE A 36 -11.46 -2.08 -14.63
C ILE A 36 -9.93 -2.19 -14.58
N GLY A 37 -9.24 -2.01 -15.71
CA GLY A 37 -7.78 -2.00 -15.77
C GLY A 37 -7.15 -0.91 -14.91
N ILE A 38 -7.65 0.33 -15.01
CA ILE A 38 -7.20 1.45 -14.17
C ILE A 38 -7.42 1.14 -12.69
N LEU A 39 -8.60 0.64 -12.32
CA LEU A 39 -8.92 0.27 -10.95
C LEU A 39 -8.01 -0.85 -10.44
N ALA A 40 -7.74 -1.86 -11.26
CA ALA A 40 -6.83 -2.96 -10.91
C ALA A 40 -5.41 -2.45 -10.64
N VAL A 41 -4.86 -1.60 -11.52
CA VAL A 41 -3.54 -0.99 -11.32
C VAL A 41 -3.53 -0.14 -10.05
N PHE A 42 -4.54 0.72 -9.86
CA PHE A 42 -4.67 1.53 -8.65
C PHE A 42 -4.69 0.67 -7.39
N LEU A 43 -5.44 -0.45 -7.40
CA LEU A 43 -5.53 -1.37 -6.28
C LEU A 43 -4.19 -2.04 -5.96
N VAL A 44 -3.44 -2.47 -6.98
CA VAL A 44 -2.10 -3.06 -6.81
C VAL A 44 -1.15 -2.06 -6.15
N PHE A 45 -1.11 -0.81 -6.63
CA PHE A 45 -0.27 0.23 -6.04
C PHE A 45 -0.70 0.58 -4.60
N TYR A 46 -2.01 0.66 -4.37
CA TYR A 46 -2.56 0.90 -3.04
C TYR A 46 -2.16 -0.22 -2.06
N THR A 47 -2.36 -1.48 -2.44
CA THR A 47 -1.97 -2.64 -1.64
C THR A 47 -0.46 -2.67 -1.40
N THR A 48 0.34 -2.38 -2.43
CA THR A 48 1.80 -2.29 -2.29
C THR A 48 2.20 -1.28 -1.23
N ARG A 49 1.66 -0.05 -1.29
CA ARG A 49 1.89 0.99 -0.29
C ARG A 49 1.45 0.55 1.11
N ASP A 50 0.27 -0.06 1.23
CA ASP A 50 -0.30 -0.47 2.51
C ASP A 50 0.51 -1.59 3.16
N VAL A 51 1.00 -2.57 2.40
CA VAL A 51 1.83 -3.66 2.94
C VAL A 51 3.20 -3.17 3.38
N ILE A 52 3.84 -2.31 2.58
CA ILE A 52 5.16 -1.74 2.92
C ILE A 52 5.09 -0.98 4.26
N LEU A 53 3.99 -0.27 4.53
CA LEU A 53 3.81 0.47 5.78
C LEU A 53 3.48 -0.42 7.00
N ARG A 54 3.10 -1.69 6.78
CA ARG A 54 2.58 -2.59 7.82
C ARG A 54 3.48 -3.79 8.10
N THR A 55 4.36 -4.19 7.17
CA THR A 55 5.12 -5.45 7.27
C THR A 55 6.55 -5.29 6.73
N HIS A 56 7.54 -5.86 7.44
CA HIS A 56 8.96 -5.88 7.05
C HIS A 56 9.35 -7.16 6.28
N SER A 57 8.46 -8.16 6.25
CA SER A 57 8.69 -9.42 5.55
C SER A 57 8.43 -9.27 4.06
N PHE A 58 9.51 -9.40 3.27
CA PHE A 58 9.47 -9.31 1.80
C PHE A 58 8.60 -10.40 1.16
N LEU A 59 8.62 -11.62 1.69
CA LEU A 59 7.81 -12.74 1.17
C LEU A 59 6.31 -12.48 1.28
N TYR A 60 5.86 -11.91 2.41
CA TYR A 60 4.46 -11.54 2.60
C TYR A 60 4.03 -10.40 1.67
N MET A 61 4.93 -9.45 1.43
CA MET A 61 4.72 -8.35 0.50
C MET A 61 4.56 -8.85 -0.93
N LEU A 62 5.50 -9.67 -1.39
CA LEU A 62 5.48 -10.25 -2.73
C LEU A 62 4.22 -11.10 -2.95
N PHE A 63 3.85 -11.95 -1.98
CA PHE A 63 2.65 -12.78 -2.06
C PHE A 63 1.37 -11.95 -2.13
N SER A 64 1.26 -10.89 -1.32
CA SER A 64 0.06 -10.02 -1.32
C SER A 64 -0.08 -9.23 -2.62
N ILE A 65 1.03 -8.76 -3.18
CA ILE A 65 1.05 -8.06 -4.47
C ILE A 65 0.67 -9.02 -5.60
N LEU A 66 1.26 -10.22 -5.64
CA LEU A 66 0.91 -11.26 -6.62
C LEU A 66 -0.57 -11.66 -6.52
N LEU A 67 -1.09 -11.81 -5.29
CA LEU A 67 -2.49 -12.19 -5.07
C LEU A 67 -3.46 -11.14 -5.63
N VAL A 68 -3.21 -9.86 -5.38
CA VAL A 68 -4.04 -8.75 -5.89
C VAL A 68 -3.84 -8.53 -7.39
N ALA A 69 -2.64 -8.76 -7.91
CA ALA A 69 -2.34 -8.63 -9.35
C ALA A 69 -2.99 -9.75 -10.18
N LEU A 70 -3.06 -10.98 -9.65
CA LEU A 70 -3.65 -12.12 -10.36
C LEU A 70 -5.18 -12.13 -10.28
N LEU A 71 -5.74 -11.73 -9.13
CA LEU A 71 -7.18 -11.65 -8.91
C LEU A 71 -7.56 -10.26 -8.34
N PRO A 72 -7.59 -9.18 -9.15
CA PRO A 72 -8.09 -7.90 -8.71
C PRO A 72 -9.55 -8.03 -8.22
N GLY A 73 -9.88 -7.42 -7.09
CA GLY A 73 -11.16 -7.62 -6.40
C GLY A 73 -11.12 -8.74 -5.36
N VAL A 74 -11.10 -10.02 -5.77
CA VAL A 74 -11.11 -11.17 -4.83
C VAL A 74 -9.81 -11.22 -4.02
N GLY A 75 -8.67 -11.03 -4.66
CA GLY A 75 -7.36 -10.93 -4.01
C GLY A 75 -7.30 -9.74 -3.04
N PHE A 76 -8.05 -8.66 -3.30
CA PHE A 76 -8.15 -7.52 -2.38
C PHE A 76 -9.02 -7.84 -1.14
N LEU A 77 -10.10 -8.60 -1.31
CA LEU A 77 -10.91 -9.07 -0.17
C LEU A 77 -10.11 -10.04 0.71
N LEU A 78 -9.40 -11.00 0.10
CA LEU A 78 -8.50 -11.91 0.80
C LEU A 78 -7.34 -11.14 1.47
N TYR A 79 -6.82 -10.11 0.81
CA TYR A 79 -5.82 -9.23 1.37
C TYR A 79 -6.32 -8.57 2.66
N ILE A 80 -7.53 -8.01 2.67
CA ILE A 80 -8.13 -7.40 3.87
C ILE A 80 -8.18 -8.40 5.03
N LEU A 81 -8.47 -9.68 4.75
CA LEU A 81 -8.58 -10.71 5.80
C LEU A 81 -7.22 -11.10 6.39
N ILE A 82 -6.18 -11.16 5.56
CA ILE A 82 -4.81 -11.51 5.97
C ILE A 82 -4.08 -10.29 6.59
N ARG A 83 -4.59 -9.08 6.34
CA ARG A 83 -3.98 -7.81 6.75
C ARG A 83 -3.74 -7.77 8.26
N PRO A 84 -2.49 -7.67 8.73
CA PRO A 84 -2.21 -7.52 10.15
C PRO A 84 -2.78 -6.19 10.68
N ALA A 85 -3.51 -6.29 11.79
CA ALA A 85 -4.23 -5.17 12.39
C ALA A 85 -3.30 -4.08 13.00
N ARG A 86 -2.07 -4.44 13.38
CA ARG A 86 -1.10 -3.51 13.99
C ARG A 86 0.01 -3.15 13.03
N THR A 87 0.34 -1.86 12.98
CA THR A 87 1.45 -1.32 12.18
C THR A 87 2.80 -1.61 12.82
N ILE A 88 3.89 -1.61 12.04
CA ILE A 88 5.25 -1.81 12.58
C ILE A 88 5.60 -0.72 13.58
N LYS A 89 5.24 0.53 13.27
CA LYS A 89 5.50 1.68 14.13
C LYS A 89 4.86 1.53 15.51
N GLU A 90 3.64 1.01 15.59
CA GLU A 90 3.00 0.74 16.88
C GLU A 90 3.78 -0.31 17.67
N ARG A 91 4.22 -1.40 17.04
CA ARG A 91 4.99 -2.46 17.73
C ARG A 91 6.33 -1.96 18.23
N GLU A 92 7.02 -1.13 17.45
CA GLU A 92 8.29 -0.52 17.83
C GLU A 92 8.13 0.48 18.97
N LEU A 93 7.13 1.37 18.88
CA LEU A 93 6.81 2.32 19.94
C LEU A 93 6.49 1.59 21.25
N GLU A 94 5.67 0.55 21.17
CA GLU A 94 5.28 -0.25 22.34
C GLU A 94 6.48 -1.00 22.95
N LYS A 95 7.46 -1.43 22.12
CA LYS A 95 8.74 -1.95 22.60
C LYS A 95 9.55 -0.88 23.34
N MET A 96 9.72 0.29 22.73
CA MET A 96 10.52 1.38 23.30
C MET A 96 9.95 1.87 24.63
N VAL A 97 8.62 2.03 24.71
CA VAL A 97 7.93 2.38 25.97
C VAL A 97 8.16 1.32 27.04
N ARG A 98 8.05 0.03 26.70
CA ARG A 98 8.33 -1.07 27.64
C ARG A 98 9.77 -1.07 28.13
N ASP A 99 10.73 -0.77 27.28
CA ASP A 99 12.14 -0.74 27.65
C ASP A 99 12.45 0.45 28.57
N ILE A 100 11.91 1.64 28.30
CA ILE A 100 12.05 2.82 29.18
C ILE A 100 11.47 2.54 30.57
N LEU A 101 10.29 1.93 30.66
CA LEU A 101 9.66 1.57 31.93
C LEU A 101 10.52 0.58 32.73
N ARG A 102 11.08 -0.43 32.05
CA ARG A 102 11.97 -1.42 32.68
C ARG A 102 13.25 -0.79 33.22
N ASP A 103 13.82 0.16 32.49
CA ASP A 103 15.04 0.86 32.93
C ASP A 103 14.75 1.78 34.13
N HIS A 104 13.62 2.46 34.16
CA HIS A 104 13.18 3.23 35.33
C HIS A 104 12.98 2.35 36.57
N GLU A 105 12.37 1.17 36.42
CA GLU A 105 12.22 0.22 37.53
C GLU A 105 13.56 -0.29 38.05
N LYS A 106 14.51 -0.62 37.16
CA LYS A 106 15.86 -1.03 37.55
C LYS A 106 16.59 0.08 38.31
N GLN A 107 16.52 1.32 37.84
CA GLN A 107 17.12 2.47 38.51
C GLN A 107 16.48 2.74 39.89
N ALA A 108 15.16 2.60 40.00
CA ALA A 108 14.45 2.76 41.28
C ALA A 108 14.85 1.67 42.30
N LYS A 109 15.01 0.42 41.85
CA LYS A 109 15.49 -0.68 42.69
C LYS A 109 16.95 -0.48 43.13
N ALA A 110 17.83 -0.06 42.22
CA ALA A 110 19.24 0.24 42.52
C ALA A 110 19.39 1.36 43.58
N LYS A 111 18.62 2.46 43.44
CA LYS A 111 18.60 3.55 44.42
C LYS A 111 18.11 3.11 45.80
N LYS A 112 17.12 2.20 45.87
CA LYS A 112 16.64 1.63 47.15
C LYS A 112 17.69 0.73 47.82
N GLN A 113 18.45 -0.05 47.05
CA GLN A 113 19.52 -0.89 47.59
C GLN A 113 20.68 -0.05 48.13
N GLN A 114 21.14 0.96 47.38
CA GLN A 114 22.20 1.87 47.84
C GLN A 114 21.86 2.59 49.16
N LYS A 115 20.62 3.07 49.31
CA LYS A 115 20.15 3.69 50.56
C LYS A 115 20.12 2.73 51.75
N LYS A 116 20.01 1.42 51.50
CA LYS A 116 19.99 0.39 52.54
C LYS A 116 21.40 0.03 52.98
N THR A 117 22.38 0.02 52.06
CA THR A 117 23.79 -0.27 52.37
C THR A 117 24.51 0.88 53.06
N VAL A 118 24.10 2.13 52.84
CA VAL A 118 24.69 3.33 53.48
C VAL A 118 24.13 3.57 54.90
N LYS A 119 23.07 2.85 55.29
CA LYS A 119 22.43 2.97 56.61
C LYS A 119 22.78 1.82 57.59
N VAL A 120 23.63 0.89 57.16
CA VAL A 120 24.22 -0.18 57.99
C VAL A 120 25.65 0.23 58.29
#